data_AF-A0A8J4PKL5-F1
#
_entry.id   AF-A0A8J4PKL5-F1
#
_cell.length_a   1.000
_cell.length_b   1.000
_cell.length_c   1.000
_cell.angle_alpha   90.00
_cell.angle_beta   90.00
_cell.angle_gamma   90.00
#
_symmetry.space_group_name_H-M   'P 1'
#
loop_
_entity.id
_entity.type
_entity.pdbx_description
1 polymer ?
#
loop_
_entity_poly.entity_id
_entity_poly.type
_entity_poly.pdbx_seq_one_letter_code
_entity_poly.pdbx_strand_id
1 'polypeptide(L)'
;SKESKQLIIEFDNFCASIETHNLIGVWKMKRMLDGKQVQELLKKAPGAWLAPVIQLILEWQLENPQLNEQDCKQWLLNTMNTTTTATTTNNNK
;
A
#
# COMPACT_ATOMS: atom_id res chain seq x y z
N SER A 1 33.39 20.96 -8.86
CA SER A 1 33.65 20.52 -10.25
C SER A 1 32.33 20.48 -11.02
N LYS A 2 32.32 20.12 -12.31
CA LYS A 2 31.08 19.87 -13.08
C LYS A 2 30.23 18.77 -12.41
N GLU A 3 30.89 17.75 -11.85
CA GLU A 3 30.26 16.65 -11.11
C GLU A 3 29.52 17.12 -9.86
N SER A 4 30.11 18.03 -9.07
CA SER A 4 29.44 18.57 -7.87
C SER A 4 28.12 19.27 -8.22
N LYS A 5 28.05 19.95 -9.37
CA LYS A 5 26.81 20.62 -9.81
C LYS A 5 25.75 19.61 -10.27
N GLN A 6 26.15 18.54 -10.94
CA GLN A 6 25.25 17.47 -11.37
C GLN A 6 24.61 16.77 -10.16
N LEU A 7 25.40 16.49 -9.14
CA LEU A 7 24.92 15.82 -7.93
C LEU A 7 23.91 16.68 -7.15
N ILE A 8 24.12 18.00 -7.11
CA ILE A 8 23.15 18.93 -6.50
C ILE A 8 21.84 18.92 -7.29
N ILE A 9 21.89 18.96 -8.62
CA ILE A 9 20.68 18.93 -9.46
C ILE A 9 19.89 17.63 -9.26
N GLU A 10 20.57 16.49 -9.20
CA GLU A 10 19.90 15.20 -8.96
C GLU A 10 19.25 15.14 -7.58
N PHE A 11 19.92 15.66 -6.56
CA PHE A 11 19.37 15.76 -5.21
C PHE A 11 18.16 16.69 -5.16
N ASP A 12 18.25 17.87 -5.78
CA ASP A 12 17.15 18.85 -5.82
C ASP A 12 15.92 18.27 -6.55
N ASN A 13 16.13 17.54 -7.65
CA ASN A 13 15.05 16.86 -8.37
C ASN A 13 14.40 15.76 -7.52
N PHE A 14 15.19 15.02 -6.74
CA PHE A 14 14.66 14.02 -5.81
C PHE A 14 13.81 14.67 -4.71
N CYS A 15 14.30 15.76 -4.10
CA CYS A 15 13.53 16.53 -3.12
C CYS A 15 12.22 17.08 -3.72
N ALA A 16 12.28 17.65 -4.91
CA ALA A 16 11.11 18.16 -5.62
C ALA A 16 10.08 17.04 -5.93
N SER A 17 10.54 15.82 -6.23
CA SER A 17 9.66 14.66 -6.43
C SER A 17 8.95 14.23 -5.14
N ILE A 18 9.66 14.21 -4.01
CA ILE A 18 9.08 13.93 -2.68
C ILE A 18 7.98 14.95 -2.36
N GLU A 19 8.26 16.24 -2.60
CA GLU A 19 7.29 17.33 -2.40
C GLU A 19 6.08 17.19 -3.32
N THR A 20 6.31 16.97 -4.61
CA THR A 20 5.24 16.86 -5.63
C THR A 20 4.27 15.72 -5.33
N HIS A 21 4.79 14.59 -4.82
CA HIS A 21 3.96 13.44 -4.44
C HIS A 21 3.43 13.52 -3.01
N ASN A 22 3.65 14.64 -2.31
CA ASN A 22 3.22 14.84 -0.92
C ASN A 22 3.70 13.71 0.01
N LEU A 23 4.91 13.18 -0.24
CA LEU A 23 5.50 12.06 0.49
C LEU A 23 6.25 12.53 1.75
N ILE A 24 6.33 13.84 1.97
CA ILE A 24 6.90 14.41 3.20
C ILE A 24 6.11 13.89 4.40
N GLY A 25 6.79 13.18 5.31
CA GLY A 25 6.17 12.67 6.51
C GLY A 25 5.34 11.40 6.31
N VAL A 26 5.45 10.71 5.16
CA VAL A 26 4.77 9.43 4.92
C VAL A 26 5.08 8.39 6.00
N TRP A 27 6.27 8.43 6.61
CA TRP A 27 6.66 7.56 7.72
C TRP A 27 5.83 7.79 9.01
N LYS A 28 5.13 8.92 9.14
CA LYS A 28 4.20 9.21 10.23
C LYS A 28 2.76 8.85 9.88
N MET A 29 2.49 8.45 8.64
CA MET A 29 1.14 8.16 8.17
C MET A 29 0.58 6.96 8.95
N LYS A 30 -0.52 7.20 9.65
CA LYS A 30 -1.26 6.12 10.29
C LYS A 30 -2.03 5.36 9.22
N ARG A 31 -1.94 4.04 9.25
CA ARG A 31 -2.75 3.17 8.39
C ARG A 31 -4.24 3.39 8.69
N MET A 32 -5.04 3.39 7.64
CA MET A 32 -6.50 3.51 7.73
C MET A 32 -7.14 2.34 8.48
N LEU A 33 -6.60 1.13 8.31
CA LEU A 33 -7.06 -0.06 9.01
C LEU A 33 -5.98 -0.62 9.92
N ASP A 34 -6.39 -1.01 11.13
CA ASP A 34 -5.55 -1.74 12.06
C ASP A 34 -5.66 -3.26 11.88
N GLY A 35 -4.77 -4.01 12.54
CA GLY A 35 -4.74 -5.47 12.45
C GLY A 35 -6.01 -6.16 12.93
N LYS A 36 -6.71 -5.57 13.90
CA LYS A 36 -7.94 -6.13 14.47
C LYS A 36 -9.11 -5.89 13.52
N GLN A 37 -9.22 -4.70 12.96
CA GLN A 37 -10.23 -4.35 11.95
C GLN A 37 -10.11 -5.26 10.72
N VAL A 38 -8.89 -5.56 10.27
CA VAL A 38 -8.66 -6.48 9.14
C VAL A 38 -9.06 -7.92 9.48
N GLN A 39 -8.76 -8.39 10.70
CA GLN A 39 -9.18 -9.72 11.16
C GLN A 39 -10.71 -9.84 11.23
N GLU A 40 -11.37 -8.84 11.79
CA GLU A 40 -12.83 -8.78 11.89
C GLU A 40 -13.49 -8.73 10.50
N LEU A 41 -12.92 -7.93 9.59
CA LEU A 41 -13.42 -7.76 8.22
C LEU A 41 -13.31 -9.06 7.41
N LEU A 42 -12.16 -9.74 7.49
CA LEU A 42 -11.89 -10.97 6.73
C LEU A 42 -12.32 -12.25 7.47
N LYS A 43 -12.80 -12.13 8.71
CA LYS A 43 -13.21 -13.24 9.59
C LYS A 43 -12.14 -14.33 9.68
N LYS A 44 -10.86 -13.93 9.75
CA LYS A 44 -9.70 -14.82 9.83
C LYS A 44 -8.96 -14.64 11.15
N ALA A 45 -8.49 -15.75 11.71
CA ALA A 45 -7.69 -15.73 12.93
C ALA A 45 -6.36 -14.97 12.72
N PRO A 46 -5.79 -14.37 13.79
CA PRO A 46 -4.46 -13.76 13.74
C PRO A 46 -3.43 -14.75 13.18
N GLY A 47 -2.58 -14.28 12.26
CA GLY A 47 -1.53 -15.12 11.69
C GLY A 47 -0.59 -14.34 10.77
N ALA A 48 0.42 -15.05 10.26
CA ALA A 48 1.47 -14.47 9.39
C ALA A 48 0.91 -13.82 8.10
N TRP A 49 -0.30 -14.20 7.68
CA TRP A 49 -1.01 -13.62 6.55
C TRP A 49 -1.40 -12.15 6.75
N LEU A 50 -1.50 -11.66 8.00
CA LEU A 50 -1.97 -10.30 8.28
C LEU A 50 -0.92 -9.25 7.90
N ALA A 51 0.37 -9.51 8.12
CA ALA A 51 1.45 -8.58 7.82
C ALA A 51 1.47 -8.13 6.34
N PRO A 52 1.46 -9.04 5.34
CA PRO A 52 1.43 -8.63 3.93
C PRO A 52 0.13 -7.91 3.56
N VAL A 53 -1.01 -8.25 4.18
CA VAL A 53 -2.28 -7.55 3.94
C VAL A 53 -2.23 -6.11 4.47
N ILE A 54 -1.65 -5.92 5.64
CA ILE A 54 -1.48 -4.60 6.26
C ILE A 54 -0.53 -3.72 5.45
N GLN A 55 0.50 -4.32 4.83
CA GLN A 55 1.37 -3.63 3.88
C GLN A 55 0.61 -3.22 2.61
N LEU A 56 -0.19 -4.13 2.05
CA LEU A 56 -1.03 -3.87 0.87
C LEU A 56 -2.04 -2.72 1.10
N ILE A 57 -2.62 -2.64 2.30
CA ILE A 57 -3.49 -1.53 2.72
C ILE A 57 -2.74 -0.19 2.72
N LEU A 58 -1.49 -0.18 3.19
CA LEU A 58 -0.69 1.05 3.20
C LEU A 58 -0.37 1.50 1.77
N GLU A 59 0.00 0.57 0.89
CA GLU A 59 0.25 0.87 -0.52
C GLU A 59 -1.00 1.47 -1.19
N TRP A 60 -2.16 0.84 -1.01
CA TRP A 60 -3.42 1.35 -1.54
C TRP A 60 -3.77 2.74 -0.99
N GLN A 61 -3.51 2.99 0.30
CA GLN A 61 -3.72 4.30 0.93
C GLN A 61 -2.83 5.39 0.32
N LEU A 62 -1.60 5.06 -0.08
CA LEU A 62 -0.69 5.99 -0.75
C LEU A 62 -1.13 6.29 -2.18
N GLU A 63 -1.67 5.31 -2.89
CA GLU A 63 -2.24 5.49 -4.22
C GLU A 63 -3.57 6.27 -4.19
N ASN A 64 -4.30 6.20 -3.08
CA ASN A 64 -5.65 6.75 -2.95
C ASN A 64 -5.78 7.68 -1.72
N PRO A 65 -5.02 8.77 -1.63
CA PRO A 65 -4.95 9.62 -0.44
C PRO A 65 -6.26 10.38 -0.12
N GLN A 66 -7.20 10.43 -1.07
CA GLN A 66 -8.50 11.11 -0.92
C GLN A 66 -9.63 10.18 -0.47
N LEU A 67 -9.41 8.86 -0.50
CA LEU A 67 -10.42 7.88 -0.12
C LEU A 67 -10.45 7.73 1.41
N ASN A 68 -11.49 7.08 1.91
CA ASN A 68 -11.71 6.91 3.35
C ASN A 68 -11.58 5.45 3.81
N GLU A 69 -11.71 5.23 5.12
CA GLU A 69 -11.61 3.91 5.73
C GLU A 69 -12.63 2.90 5.17
N GLN A 70 -13.86 3.36 4.85
CA GLN A 70 -14.91 2.50 4.30
C GLN A 70 -14.57 2.01 2.89
N ASP A 71 -14.02 2.88 2.05
CA ASP A 71 -13.55 2.54 0.71
C ASP A 71 -12.43 1.48 0.79
N CYS A 72 -11.51 1.65 1.74
CA CYS A 72 -10.44 0.70 2.00
C CYS A 72 -10.99 -0.69 2.38
N LYS A 73 -12.03 -0.75 3.23
CA LYS A 73 -12.69 -2.02 3.60
C LYS A 73 -13.32 -2.71 2.40
N GLN A 74 -14.03 -1.95 1.56
CA GLN A 74 -14.66 -2.51 0.36
C GLN A 74 -13.63 -3.03 -0.63
N TRP A 75 -12.58 -2.25 -0.88
CA TRP A 75 -11.48 -2.68 -1.73
C TRP A 75 -10.79 -3.94 -1.18
N LEU A 76 -10.52 -4.00 0.13
CA LEU A 76 -9.86 -5.15 0.73
C LEU A 76 -10.69 -6.44 0.58
N LEU A 77 -12.01 -6.35 0.79
CA LEU A 77 -12.93 -7.48 0.58
C LEU A 77 -12.89 -7.97 -0.88
N ASN A 78 -12.95 -7.04 -1.84
CA ASN A 78 -12.92 -7.38 -3.26
C ASN A 78 -11.60 -8.06 -3.65
N THR A 79 -10.46 -7.49 -3.23
CA THR A 79 -9.11 -8.01 -3.52
C THR A 79 -8.86 -9.41 -2.94
N MET A 80 -9.35 -9.67 -1.72
CA MET A 80 -9.20 -10.99 -1.08
C MET A 80 -10.12 -12.05 -1.70
N ASN A 81 -11.28 -11.66 -2.21
CA ASN A 81 -12.20 -12.58 -2.88
C ASN A 81 -11.69 -12.99 -4.27
N THR A 82 -11.09 -12.07 -5.04
CA THR A 82 -10.57 -12.36 -6.40
C THR A 82 -9.29 -13.20 -6.39
N THR A 83 -8.49 -13.11 -5.33
CA THR A 83 -7.24 -13.88 -5.20
C THR A 83 -7.50 -15.39 -5.03
N THR A 84 -8.71 -15.79 -4.59
CA THR A 84 -9.07 -17.21 -4.43
C THR A 84 -9.39 -17.90 -5.77
N THR A 85 -9.78 -17.15 -6.80
CA THR A 85 -10.17 -17.71 -8.11
C THR A 85 -9.03 -17.79 -9.13
N ALA A 86 -7.85 -17.24 -8.86
CA ALA A 86 -6.76 -17.14 -9.85
C ALA A 86 -5.69 -18.26 -9.77
N THR A 87 -5.77 -19.20 -8.82
CA THR A 87 -4.76 -20.27 -8.64
C THR A 87 -5.27 -21.71 -8.85
N THR A 88 -6.41 -21.90 -9.53
CA THR A 88 -6.81 -23.25 -10.00
C THR A 88 -7.39 -23.17 -11.40
N THR A 89 -6.53 -23.08 -12.41
CA THR A 89 -6.68 -23.74 -13.72
C THR A 89 -5.33 -23.61 -14.44
N ASN A 90 -4.38 -24.45 -14.06
CA ASN A 90 -3.36 -24.92 -14.99
C ASN A 90 -2.87 -26.28 -14.51
N ASN A 91 -3.65 -27.30 -14.86
CA ASN A 91 -3.24 -28.70 -15.01
C ASN A 91 -4.47 -29.46 -15.50
N ASN A 92 -4.57 -29.61 -16.82
CA ASN A 92 -5.08 -30.78 -17.54
C ASN A 92 -5.54 -30.39 -18.96
N LYS A 93 -4.61 -30.47 -19.94
CA LYS A 93 -4.63 -31.43 -21.04
C LYS A 93 -3.63 -31.03 -22.12
#